data_AF-A0A969NFS1-F1
#
_entry.id   AF-A0A969NFS1-F1
#
_cell.length_a   1.000
_cell.length_b   1.000
_cell.length_c   1.000
_cell.angle_alpha   90.00
_cell.angle_beta   90.00
_cell.angle_gamma   90.00
#
_symmetry.space_group_name_H-M   'P 1'
#
loop_
_entity.id
_entity.type
_entity.pdbx_description
1 polymer ?
#
loop_
_entity_poly.entity_id
_entity_poly.type
_entity_poly.pdbx_seq_one_letter_code
_entity_poly.pdbx_strand_id
1 'polypeptide(L)' 'MMEEIHSILDKPLDQFALSAEFLEMVRINNFKNLGEITKIPVHELLKLPYFRYRVLVELMTILKFYKLESVLIED' A
#
# COMPACT_ATOMS: atom_id res chain seq x y z
N MET A 1 16.30 -18.98 -4.06
CA MET A 1 16.12 -17.88 -5.03
C MET A 1 14.83 -17.19 -4.64
N MET A 2 14.92 -16.17 -3.80
CA MET A 2 13.77 -15.39 -3.35
C MET A 2 13.65 -14.17 -4.26
N GLU A 3 12.41 -13.75 -4.50
CA GLU A 3 12.00 -12.48 -5.12
C GLU A 3 11.87 -12.46 -6.64
N GLU A 4 10.85 -13.16 -7.16
CA GLU A 4 9.94 -12.47 -8.10
C GLU A 4 9.32 -11.32 -7.31
N ILE A 5 10.01 -10.16 -7.28
CA ILE A 5 9.43 -8.90 -6.83
C ILE A 5 8.18 -8.72 -7.69
N HIS A 6 7.01 -8.96 -7.10
CA HIS A 6 5.76 -8.99 -7.84
C HIS A 6 5.63 -7.67 -8.59
N SER A 7 5.63 -7.73 -9.92
CA SER A 7 5.66 -6.54 -10.80
C SER A 7 4.57 -5.51 -10.49
N ILE A 8 3.51 -5.94 -9.82
CA ILE A 8 2.43 -5.08 -9.33
C ILE A 8 2.83 -4.16 -8.18
N LEU A 9 3.79 -4.54 -7.33
CA LEU A 9 4.24 -3.72 -6.22
C LEU A 9 5.04 -2.51 -6.68
N ASP A 10 5.73 -2.62 -7.81
CA ASP A 10 6.48 -1.52 -8.43
C ASP A 10 5.63 -0.65 -9.35
N LYS A 11 4.39 -1.08 -9.63
CA LYS A 11 3.47 -0.36 -10.52
C LYS A 11 3.09 0.99 -9.90
N PRO A 12 3.12 2.09 -10.69
CA PRO A 12 2.68 3.39 -10.23
C PRO A 12 1.25 3.39 -9.67
N LEU A 13 1.04 4.08 -8.54
CA LEU A 13 -0.25 4.13 -7.83
C LEU A 13 -1.38 4.79 -8.65
N ASP A 14 -1.05 5.67 -9.60
CA ASP A 14 -2.00 6.29 -10.52
C ASP A 14 -2.60 5.30 -11.54
N GLN A 15 -2.02 4.10 -11.68
CA GLN A 15 -2.54 3.03 -12.54
C GLN A 15 -3.47 2.06 -11.79
N PHE A 16 -3.81 2.37 -10.54
CA PHE A 16 -4.81 1.65 -9.75
C PHE A 16 -6.07 2.50 -9.62
N ALA A 17 -7.22 1.83 -9.58
CA ALA A 17 -8.49 2.48 -9.27
C ALA A 17 -8.58 2.71 -7.75
N LEU A 18 -7.93 3.78 -7.28
CA LEU A 18 -7.86 4.15 -5.86
C LEU A 18 -8.93 5.19 -5.50
N SER A 19 -9.37 5.16 -4.24
CA SER A 19 -10.25 6.19 -3.70
C SER A 19 -9.53 7.53 -3.58
N ALA A 20 -10.31 8.62 -3.56
CA ALA A 20 -9.77 9.97 -3.35
C ALA A 20 -8.99 10.11 -2.03
N GLU A 21 -9.40 9.39 -0.97
CA GLU A 21 -8.71 9.40 0.31
C GLU A 21 -7.35 8.70 0.24
N PHE A 22 -7.28 7.57 -0.47
CA PHE A 22 -6.03 6.86 -0.71
C PHE A 22 -5.09 7.73 -1.56
N LEU A 23 -5.59 8.31 -2.66
CA LEU A 23 -4.78 9.20 -3.51
C LEU A 23 -4.23 10.41 -2.75
N GLU A 24 -5.01 10.98 -1.83
CA GLU A 24 -4.55 12.07 -0.98
C GLU A 24 -3.47 11.61 0.01
N MET A 25 -3.63 10.44 0.63
CA MET A 25 -2.60 9.83 1.49
C MET A 25 -1.30 9.63 0.70
N VAL A 26 -1.39 9.10 -0.52
CA VAL A 26 -0.24 8.87 -1.41
C VAL A 26 0.46 10.18 -1.76
N ARG A 27 -0.29 11.22 -2.10
CA ARG A 27 0.23 12.54 -2.44
C ARG A 27 0.95 13.20 -1.27
N ILE A 28 0.37 13.14 -0.07
CA ILE A 28 0.94 13.77 1.13
C ILE A 28 2.21 13.03 1.61
N ASN A 29 2.23 11.70 1.51
CA ASN A 29 3.35 10.86 1.97
C ASN A 29 4.39 10.57 0.86
N ASN A 30 4.18 11.08 -0.35
CA ASN A 30 5.05 10.90 -1.53
C ASN A 30 5.30 9.44 -1.93
N PHE A 31 4.30 8.57 -1.74
CA PHE A 31 4.38 7.19 -2.21
C PHE A 31 4.21 7.11 -3.73
N LYS A 32 4.97 6.23 -4.38
CA LYS A 32 4.93 6.03 -5.83
C LYS A 32 4.25 4.73 -6.22
N ASN A 33 4.43 3.69 -5.42
CA ASN A 33 3.95 2.34 -5.69
C ASN A 33 3.56 1.62 -4.39
N LEU A 34 2.89 0.47 -4.51
CA LEU A 34 2.45 -0.30 -3.33
C LEU A 34 3.65 -0.83 -2.52
N GLY A 35 4.76 -1.16 -3.20
CA GLY A 35 5.97 -1.68 -2.58
C GLY A 35 6.62 -0.72 -1.59
N GLU A 36 6.53 0.60 -1.82
CA GLU A 36 6.99 1.60 -0.86
C GLU A 36 6.13 1.61 0.42
N ILE A 37 4.82 1.41 0.28
CA ILE A 37 3.88 1.37 1.41
C ILE A 37 4.11 0.10 2.24
N THR A 38 4.27 -1.06 1.59
CA THR A 38 4.38 -2.36 2.27
C THR A 38 5.71 -2.56 3.00
N LYS A 39 6.70 -1.70 2.77
CA LYS A 39 7.96 -1.67 3.54
C LYS A 39 7.80 -1.04 4.92
N ILE A 40 6.67 -0.40 5.20
CA ILE A 40 6.39 0.26 6.46
C ILE A 40 5.49 -0.67 7.30
N PRO A 41 5.84 -0.96 8.56
CA PRO A 41 4.97 -1.73 9.45
C PRO A 41 3.59 -1.10 9.58
N VAL A 42 2.55 -1.93 9.69
CA VAL A 42 1.15 -1.45 9.73
C VAL A 42 0.92 -0.45 10.88
N HIS A 43 1.54 -0.66 12.04
CA HIS A 43 1.42 0.24 13.18
C HIS A 43 2.08 1.62 12.96
N GLU A 44 3.11 1.71 12.10
CA GLU A 44 3.72 2.98 11.69
C GLU A 44 2.90 3.65 10.60
N LEU A 45 2.33 2.89 9.66
CA LEU A 45 1.42 3.42 8.64
C LEU A 45 0.24 4.16 9.29
N LEU A 46 -0.35 3.62 10.36
CA LEU A 46 -1.44 4.25 11.10
C LEU A 46 -1.08 5.60 11.75
N LYS A 47 0.21 5.93 11.85
CA LYS A 47 0.69 7.24 12.35
C LYS A 47 0.88 8.26 11.23
N LEU A 48 0.85 7.84 9.97
CA LEU A 48 1.06 8.73 8.83
C LEU A 48 -0.14 9.66 8.60
N PRO A 49 0.10 10.90 8.16
CA PRO A 49 -0.96 11.80 7.73
C PRO A 49 -1.88 11.13 6.72
N TYR A 50 -3.18 11.26 6.93
CA TYR A 50 -4.25 10.73 6.05
C TYR A 50 -4.30 9.19 5.92
N PHE A 51 -3.48 8.45 6.65
CA PHE A 51 -3.56 6.99 6.68
C PHE A 51 -4.61 6.55 7.72
N ARG A 52 -5.87 6.51 7.29
CA ARG A 52 -7.00 6.09 8.13
C ARG A 52 -7.32 4.61 7.92
N TYR A 53 -8.13 4.06 8.83
CA TYR A 53 -8.60 2.67 8.74
C TYR A 53 -9.21 2.33 7.37
N ARG A 54 -9.93 3.26 6.73
CA ARG A 54 -10.48 3.06 5.38
C ARG A 54 -9.40 2.84 4.32
N VAL A 55 -8.31 3.61 4.38
CA VAL A 55 -7.15 3.47 3.48
C VAL A 55 -6.45 2.13 3.72
N LEU A 56 -6.33 1.70 4.98
CA LEU A 56 -5.79 0.39 5.32
C LEU A 56 -6.64 -0.74 4.73
N VAL A 57 -7.97 -0.69 4.89
CA VAL A 57 -8.87 -1.70 4.32
C VAL A 57 -8.73 -1.75 2.80
N GLU A 58 -8.68 -0.60 2.14
CA GLU A 58 -8.49 -0.52 0.69
C GLU A 58 -7.14 -1.12 0.26
N LEU A 59 -6.04 -0.81 0.97
CA LEU A 59 -4.72 -1.41 0.74
C LEU A 59 -4.78 -2.93 0.87
N MET A 60 -5.39 -3.44 1.95
CA MET A 60 -5.55 -4.88 2.16
C MET A 60 -6.40 -5.52 1.05
N THR A 61 -7.46 -4.87 0.59
CA THR A 61 -8.29 -5.36 -0.51
C THR A 61 -7.49 -5.48 -1.80
N ILE A 62 -6.66 -4.48 -2.13
CA ILE A 62 -5.80 -4.50 -3.31
C ILE A 62 -4.78 -5.63 -3.19
N LEU A 63 -4.09 -5.75 -2.05
CA LEU A 63 -3.08 -6.79 -1.84
C LEU A 63 -3.70 -8.20 -1.91
N LYS A 64 -4.87 -8.42 -1.29
CA LYS A 64 -5.60 -9.69 -1.38
C LYS A 64 -6.01 -10.05 -2.80
N PHE A 65 -6.43 -9.07 -3.60
CA PHE A 65 -6.77 -9.30 -5.00
C PHE A 65 -5.57 -9.86 -5.80
N TYR A 66 -4.36 -9.43 -5.47
CA TYR A 66 -3.12 -9.91 -6.06
C TYR A 66 -2.45 -11.07 -5.30
N LYS A 67 -3.06 -11.59 -4.23
CA LYS A 67 -2.51 -12.63 -3.34
C LYS A 67 -1.20 -12.22 -2.66
N LEU A 68 -1.11 -10.95 -2.26
CA LEU A 68 0.06 -10.31 -1.65
C LEU A 68 -0.18 -9.89 -0.21
N GLU A 69 -1.21 -10.37 0.46
CA GLU A 69 -1.50 -9.99 1.85
C GLU A 69 -0.34 -10.28 2.82
N SER A 70 0.50 -11.27 2.52
CA SER A 70 1.67 -11.64 3.33
C SER A 70 2.83 -10.65 3.25
N VAL A 71 2.78 -9.67 2.35
CA VAL A 71 3.83 -8.64 2.24
C VAL A 71 3.66 -7.51 3.25
N LEU A 72 2.49 -7.41 3.90
CA LEU A 72 2.30 -6.49 5.01
C LEU A 72 3.09 -6.98 6.22
N ILE A 73 3.87 -6.07 6.78
CA ILE A 73 4.64 -6.32 8.00
C ILE A 73 3.71 -6.03 9.18
N GLU A 74 3.13 -7.09 9.73
CA GLU A 74 2.43 -7.10 11.01
C GLU A 74 3.45 -7.36 12.13
N ASP A 75 3.38 -6.58 13.20
CA ASP A 75 4.21 -6.73 14.41
C ASP A 75 3.68 -7.85 15.32
#